data_AF-A0AAN5C3C7-F1
#
_entry.id   AF-A0AAN5C3C7-F1
#
_cell.length_a   1.000
_cell.length_b   1.000
_cell.length_c   1.000
_cell.angle_alpha   90.00
_cell.angle_beta   90.00
_cell.angle_gamma   90.00
#
_symmetry.space_group_name_H-M   'P 1'
#
loop_
_entity.id
_entity.type
_entity.pdbx_description
1 polymer ?
#
loop_
_entity_poly.entity_id
_entity_poly.type
_entity_poly.pdbx_seq_one_letter_code
_entity_poly.pdbx_strand_id
1 'polypeptide(L)'
;MNTTELSSQFQSAVSMAHHICGPVFLSINTFVCLLIVLDTDAQGKVYRKYLFSLQFFSTLTDAFLSTQAPVMQMNCRLMYSESEIGNFIDTESATMIYVILFFGVSYAYFTCVYYRQK
;
A
#
# COMPACT_ATOMS: atom_id res chain seq x y z
N MET A 1 -15.29 -35.68 -3.60
CA MET A 1 -14.43 -34.81 -4.43
C MET A 1 -14.62 -33.40 -3.89
N ASN A 2 -13.74 -32.96 -2.98
CA ASN A 2 -13.83 -31.62 -2.38
C ASN A 2 -13.55 -30.60 -3.48
N THR A 3 -14.56 -29.86 -3.91
CA THR A 3 -14.40 -28.77 -4.86
C THR A 3 -13.60 -27.69 -4.17
N THR A 4 -12.37 -27.55 -4.62
CA THR A 4 -11.42 -26.58 -4.12
C THR A 4 -11.58 -25.19 -4.73
N GLU A 5 -12.71 -24.96 -5.38
CA GLU A 5 -13.03 -23.71 -6.06
C GLU A 5 -13.62 -22.74 -5.04
N LEU A 6 -13.05 -21.54 -5.00
CA LEU A 6 -13.55 -20.42 -4.21
C LEU A 6 -14.97 -20.08 -4.69
N SER A 7 -15.92 -19.86 -3.77
CA SER A 7 -17.30 -19.58 -4.19
C SER A 7 -17.36 -18.28 -4.98
N SER A 8 -18.10 -18.27 -6.10
CA SER A 8 -18.24 -17.09 -6.97
C SER A 8 -18.78 -15.87 -6.22
N GLN A 9 -19.65 -16.10 -5.23
CA GLN A 9 -20.17 -15.06 -4.34
C GLN A 9 -19.07 -14.43 -3.47
N PHE A 10 -18.15 -15.24 -2.94
CA PHE A 10 -17.03 -14.73 -2.14
C PHE A 10 -16.07 -13.90 -3.00
N GLN A 11 -15.73 -14.38 -4.20
CA GLN A 11 -14.86 -13.64 -5.11
C GLN A 11 -15.46 -12.29 -5.55
N SER A 12 -16.77 -12.25 -5.81
CA SER A 12 -17.50 -11.01 -6.11
C SER A 12 -17.50 -10.04 -4.92
N ALA A 13 -17.73 -10.53 -3.70
CA ALA A 13 -17.70 -9.71 -2.49
C ALA A 13 -16.31 -9.11 -2.22
N VAL A 14 -15.24 -9.90 -2.41
CA VAL A 14 -13.84 -9.44 -2.26
C VAL A 14 -13.49 -8.38 -3.30
N SER A 15 -13.86 -8.61 -4.57
CA SER A 15 -13.63 -7.63 -5.65
C SER A 15 -14.34 -6.30 -5.37
N MET A 16 -15.62 -6.36 -4.95
CA MET A 16 -16.39 -5.18 -4.57
C MET A 16 -15.77 -4.45 -3.37
N ALA A 17 -15.33 -5.19 -2.36
CA ALA A 17 -14.67 -4.62 -1.19
C ALA A 17 -13.38 -3.88 -1.60
N HIS A 18 -12.55 -4.44 -2.49
CA HIS A 18 -11.35 -3.76 -3.00
C HIS A 18 -11.68 -2.50 -3.80
N HIS A 19 -12.70 -2.55 -4.66
CA HIS A 19 -13.13 -1.39 -5.45
C HIS A 19 -13.65 -0.23 -4.60
N ILE A 20 -14.19 -0.51 -3.40
CA ILE A 20 -14.68 0.52 -2.49
C ILE A 20 -13.57 0.98 -1.54
N CYS A 21 -12.88 0.05 -0.90
CA CYS A 21 -11.85 0.38 0.09
C CYS A 21 -10.66 1.11 -0.54
N GLY A 22 -10.19 0.69 -1.71
CA GLY A 22 -9.02 1.29 -2.35
C GLY A 22 -9.16 2.81 -2.56
N PRO A 23 -10.20 3.29 -3.26
CA PRO A 23 -10.45 4.72 -3.45
C PRO A 23 -10.68 5.50 -2.15
N VAL A 24 -11.38 4.89 -1.17
CA VAL A 24 -11.63 5.52 0.13
C VAL A 24 -10.33 5.72 0.90
N PHE A 25 -9.47 4.69 0.97
CA PHE A 25 -8.15 4.80 1.60
C PHE A 25 -7.25 5.80 0.90
N LEU A 26 -7.24 5.81 -0.45
CA LEU A 26 -6.47 6.78 -1.22
C LEU A 26 -6.94 8.22 -0.94
N SER A 27 -8.25 8.43 -0.85
CA SER A 27 -8.83 9.76 -0.58
C SER A 27 -8.46 10.26 0.83
N ILE A 28 -8.58 9.40 1.84
CA ILE A 28 -8.20 9.72 3.22
C ILE A 28 -6.70 10.02 3.31
N ASN A 29 -5.86 9.17 2.71
CA ASN A 29 -4.41 9.37 2.72
C ASN A 29 -3.99 10.65 1.99
N THR A 30 -4.63 10.97 0.87
CA THR A 30 -4.42 12.23 0.14
C THR A 30 -4.82 13.43 1.02
N PHE A 31 -5.93 13.34 1.73
CA PHE A 31 -6.36 14.38 2.67
C PHE A 31 -5.35 14.57 3.81
N VAL A 32 -4.82 13.50 4.39
CA VAL A 32 -3.77 13.57 5.42
C VAL A 32 -2.50 14.22 4.86
N CYS A 33 -2.07 13.86 3.64
CA CYS A 33 -0.96 14.52 2.96
C CYS A 33 -1.18 16.03 2.79
N LEU A 34 -2.39 16.44 2.38
CA LEU A 34 -2.75 17.85 2.27
C LEU A 34 -2.71 18.56 3.62
N LEU A 35 -3.21 17.95 4.70
CA LEU A 35 -3.12 18.53 6.04
C LEU A 35 -1.67 18.74 6.48
N ILE A 36 -0.77 17.80 6.19
CA ILE A 36 0.66 17.93 6.52
C ILE A 36 1.32 19.06 5.72
N VAL A 37 0.94 19.25 4.45
CA VAL A 37 1.49 20.30 3.57
C VAL A 37 0.92 21.68 3.91
N LEU A 38 -0.36 21.76 4.26
CA LEU A 38 -1.06 23.01 4.61
C LEU A 38 -0.71 23.51 6.02
N ASP A 39 -0.10 22.67 6.85
CA ASP A 39 0.44 23.09 8.14
C ASP A 39 1.60 24.08 7.95
N THR A 40 1.33 25.33 8.30
CA THR A 40 2.23 26.48 8.13
C THR A 40 3.13 26.74 9.34
N ASP A 41 3.06 25.94 10.41
CA ASP A 41 3.87 26.18 11.60
C ASP A 41 5.37 26.17 11.24
N ALA A 42 6.12 27.19 11.68
CA ALA A 42 7.55 27.30 11.40
C ALA A 42 8.36 26.30 12.24
N GLN A 43 7.84 25.90 13.40
CA GLN A 43 8.47 24.91 14.27
C GLN A 43 8.19 23.50 13.72
N GLY A 44 9.22 22.67 13.59
CA GLY A 44 9.04 21.28 13.12
C GLY A 44 8.93 21.07 11.61
N LYS A 45 9.31 22.05 10.78
CA LYS A 45 9.32 21.91 9.30
C LYS A 45 10.11 20.68 8.79
N VAL A 46 11.19 20.33 9.48
CA VAL A 46 11.99 19.13 9.20
C VAL A 46 11.22 17.87 9.57
N TYR A 47 10.62 17.82 10.76
CA TYR A 47 9.75 16.72 11.20
C TYR A 47 8.59 16.49 10.23
N ARG A 48 7.88 17.55 9.79
CA ARG A 48 6.79 17.44 8.83
C ARG A 48 7.21 16.89 7.47
N LYS A 49 8.41 17.24 7.00
CA LYS A 49 8.95 16.67 5.75
C LYS A 49 9.06 15.15 5.84
N TYR A 50 9.54 14.64 6.97
CA TYR A 50 9.62 13.20 7.20
C TYR A 50 8.25 12.58 7.46
N LEU A 51 7.36 13.28 8.14
CA LEU A 51 5.97 12.84 8.36
C LEU A 51 5.22 12.69 7.02
N PHE A 52 5.39 13.64 6.11
CA PHE A 52 4.87 13.55 4.75
C PHE A 52 5.50 12.37 4.00
N SER A 53 6.82 12.21 4.08
CA SER A 53 7.50 11.09 3.44
C SER A 53 7.00 9.74 3.98
N LEU A 54 6.78 9.63 5.29
CA LEU A 54 6.22 8.45 5.94
C LEU A 54 4.80 8.17 5.43
N GLN A 55 3.95 9.19 5.39
CA GLN A 55 2.59 9.06 4.89
C GLN A 55 2.57 8.65 3.41
N PHE A 56 3.43 9.25 2.59
CA PHE A 56 3.56 8.94 1.18
C PHE A 56 4.01 7.50 0.93
N PHE A 57 5.10 7.05 1.57
CA PHE A 57 5.58 5.69 1.42
C PHE A 57 4.60 4.65 1.97
N SER A 58 3.91 4.96 3.07
CA SER A 58 2.88 4.06 3.63
C SER A 58 1.69 3.94 2.66
N THR A 59 1.21 5.06 2.12
CA THR A 59 0.12 5.08 1.13
C THR A 59 0.50 4.30 -0.13
N LEU A 60 1.73 4.46 -0.61
CA LEU A 60 2.23 3.75 -1.78
C LEU A 60 2.35 2.23 -1.52
N THR A 61 2.78 1.85 -0.31
CA THR A 61 2.84 0.45 0.13
C THR A 61 1.43 -0.16 0.18
N ASP A 62 0.47 0.54 0.77
CA ASP A 62 -0.92 0.10 0.86
C ASP A 62 -1.58 -0.01 -0.52
N ALA A 63 -1.34 0.95 -1.41
CA ALA A 63 -1.84 0.91 -2.78
C ALA A 63 -1.23 -0.25 -3.58
N PHE A 64 0.07 -0.49 -3.42
CA PHE A 64 0.76 -1.61 -4.05
C PHE A 64 0.23 -2.95 -3.52
N LEU A 65 0.07 -3.10 -2.21
CA LEU A 65 -0.51 -4.30 -1.61
C LEU A 65 -1.96 -4.50 -2.02
N SER A 66 -2.78 -3.44 -2.11
CA SER A 66 -4.18 -3.55 -2.52
C SER A 66 -4.35 -3.95 -3.99
N THR A 67 -3.40 -3.60 -4.86
CA THR A 67 -3.40 -4.02 -6.28
C THR A 67 -2.89 -5.45 -6.45
N GLN A 68 -1.95 -5.88 -5.59
CA GLN A 68 -1.40 -7.24 -5.59
C GLN A 68 -2.21 -8.24 -4.75
N ALA A 69 -3.04 -7.79 -3.81
CA ALA A 69 -3.90 -8.61 -2.96
C ALA A 69 -4.88 -9.52 -3.72
N PRO A 70 -5.62 -9.06 -4.76
CA PRO A 70 -6.49 -9.95 -5.51
C PRO A 70 -5.68 -10.99 -6.30
N VAL A 71 -4.48 -10.63 -6.75
CA VAL A 71 -3.55 -11.55 -7.41
C VAL A 71 -3.03 -12.60 -6.42
N MET A 72 -2.59 -12.21 -5.22
CA MET A 72 -2.16 -13.12 -4.16
C MET A 72 -3.29 -14.03 -3.64
N GLN A 73 -4.53 -13.52 -3.53
CA GLN A 73 -5.70 -14.29 -3.10
C GLN A 73 -6.16 -15.31 -4.14
N MET A 74 -6.04 -15.00 -5.44
CA MET A 74 -6.25 -15.98 -6.52
C MET A 74 -5.14 -17.04 -6.55
N ASN A 75 -3.90 -16.65 -6.23
CA ASN A 75 -2.70 -17.49 -6.35
C ASN A 75 -2.33 -18.30 -5.08
N CYS A 76 -3.14 -18.29 -4.00
CA CYS A 76 -2.98 -19.21 -2.86
C CYS A 76 -3.22 -20.70 -3.22
N ARG A 77 -3.38 -21.03 -4.51
CA ARG A 77 -3.35 -22.40 -5.02
C ARG A 77 -2.29 -22.72 -6.06
N LEU A 78 -1.66 -21.74 -6.68
CA LEU A 78 -0.55 -21.94 -7.60
C LEU A 78 0.10 -20.58 -7.80
N MET A 79 1.34 -20.41 -7.33
CA MET A 79 2.20 -19.40 -7.93
C MET A 79 2.26 -19.71 -9.44
N TYR A 80 1.99 -18.71 -10.27
CA TYR A 80 1.83 -18.77 -11.73
C TYR A 80 0.47 -19.30 -12.23
N SER A 81 -0.44 -18.40 -12.59
CA SER A 81 -1.07 -18.39 -13.93
C SER A 81 -2.00 -17.17 -14.08
N GLU A 82 -1.68 -16.31 -15.06
CA GLU A 82 -2.62 -15.47 -15.81
C GLU A 82 -3.42 -14.40 -15.02
N SER A 83 -2.74 -13.38 -14.47
CA SER A 83 -3.40 -12.09 -14.19
C SER A 83 -2.83 -11.02 -15.12
N GLU A 84 -3.67 -10.14 -15.67
CA GLU A 84 -3.25 -9.13 -16.66
C GLU A 84 -2.19 -8.14 -16.10
N ILE A 85 -2.05 -8.03 -14.77
CA ILE A 85 -0.99 -7.26 -14.10
C ILE A 85 0.33 -8.06 -14.01
N GLY A 86 0.25 -9.39 -13.92
CA GLY A 86 1.42 -10.30 -13.97
C GLY A 86 2.16 -10.30 -15.31
N ASN A 87 1.55 -9.77 -16.38
CA ASN A 87 2.23 -9.53 -17.66
C ASN A 87 3.09 -8.26 -17.68
N PHE A 88 2.87 -7.30 -16.77
CA PHE A 88 3.62 -6.05 -16.73
C PHE A 88 4.72 -6.01 -15.66
N ILE A 89 4.55 -6.75 -14.56
CA ILE A 89 5.51 -6.73 -13.45
C ILE A 89 5.78 -8.18 -13.02
N ASP A 90 7.02 -8.60 -13.20
CA ASP A 90 7.50 -9.90 -12.72
C ASP A 90 7.34 -10.02 -11.20
N THR A 91 7.01 -11.21 -10.71
CA THR A 91 6.81 -11.46 -9.27
C THR A 91 8.05 -11.09 -8.45
N GLU A 92 9.24 -11.31 -9.01
CA GLU A 92 10.52 -10.89 -8.41
C GLU A 92 10.64 -9.37 -8.30
N SER A 93 10.24 -8.66 -9.37
CA SER A 93 10.24 -7.18 -9.41
C SER A 93 9.23 -6.61 -8.42
N ALA A 94 8.04 -7.21 -8.32
CA ALA A 94 7.02 -6.83 -7.35
C ALA A 94 7.52 -6.99 -5.91
N THR A 95 8.23 -8.08 -5.63
CA THR A 95 8.82 -8.33 -4.31
C THR A 95 9.94 -7.33 -3.99
N MET A 96 10.80 -7.00 -4.97
CA MET A 96 11.83 -5.97 -4.79
C MET A 96 11.22 -4.59 -4.51
N ILE A 97 10.18 -4.19 -5.25
CA ILE A 97 9.46 -2.93 -5.02
C ILE A 97 8.90 -2.91 -3.59
N TYR A 98 8.27 -3.99 -3.15
CA TYR A 98 7.73 -4.09 -1.79
C TYR A 98 8.81 -3.90 -0.72
N VAL A 99 9.96 -4.56 -0.87
CA VAL A 99 11.08 -4.45 0.07
C VAL A 99 11.62 -3.02 0.14
N ILE A 100 11.76 -2.35 -1.00
CA ILE A 100 12.19 -0.94 -1.08
C ILE A 100 11.21 -0.03 -0.33
N LEU A 101 9.91 -0.21 -0.58
CA LEU A 101 8.86 0.56 0.08
C LEU A 101 8.87 0.34 1.59
N PHE A 102 9.04 -0.91 2.05
CA PHE A 102 9.13 -1.24 3.46
C PHE A 102 10.32 -0.56 4.16
N PHE A 103 11.50 -0.57 3.52
CA PHE A 103 12.66 0.16 4.03
C PHE A 103 12.44 1.67 4.03
N GLY A 104 11.75 2.22 3.02
CA GLY A 104 11.36 3.62 2.95
C GLY A 104 10.47 4.05 4.12
N VAL A 105 9.45 3.25 4.44
CA VAL A 105 8.57 3.45 5.61
C VAL A 105 9.38 3.39 6.90
N SER A 106 10.21 2.35 7.07
CA SER A 106 11.03 2.16 8.27
C SER A 106 11.98 3.33 8.50
N TYR A 107 12.69 3.76 7.46
CA TYR A 107 13.61 4.90 7.52
C TYR A 107 12.87 6.20 7.86
N ALA A 108 11.75 6.48 7.18
CA ALA A 108 10.94 7.67 7.45
C ALA A 108 10.41 7.68 8.88
N TYR A 109 9.99 6.52 9.40
CA TYR A 109 9.51 6.36 10.78
C TYR A 109 10.61 6.66 11.81
N PHE A 110 11.77 6.01 11.70
CA PHE A 110 12.88 6.26 12.63
C PHE A 110 13.33 7.72 12.59
N THR A 111 13.34 8.32 11.40
CA THR A 111 13.70 9.74 11.24
C THR A 111 12.65 10.66 11.86
N CYS A 112 11.35 10.36 11.70
CA CYS A 112 10.28 11.09 12.39
C CYS A 112 10.45 11.04 13.92
N VAL A 113 10.71 9.85 14.47
CA VAL A 113 10.92 9.68 15.91
C VAL A 113 12.12 10.48 16.40
N TYR A 114 13.22 10.47 15.66
CA TYR A 114 14.43 11.23 15.99
C TYR A 114 14.19 12.74 16.02
N TYR A 115 13.53 13.29 15.00
CA TYR A 115 13.24 14.73 14.91
C TYR A 115 12.06 15.18 15.78
N ARG A 116 11.24 14.26 16.30
CA ARG A 116 10.20 14.57 17.29
C ARG A 116 10.78 14.83 18.69
N GLN A 117 11.91 14.21 19.01
CA GLN A 117 12.56 14.30 20.32
C GLN A 117 13.53 15.49 20.45
N LYS A 118 13.78 16.22 19.34
CA LYS A 118 14.59 17.44 19.30
C LYS A 118 13.69 18.66 19.15
#